data_AF-A0A2K1QCG2-F1
#
_entry.id   AF-A0A2K1QCG2-F1
#
_cell.length_a   1.000
_cell.length_b   1.000
_cell.length_c   1.000
_cell.angle_alpha   90.00
_cell.angle_beta   90.00
_cell.angle_gamma   90.00
#
_symmetry.space_group_name_H-M   'P 1'
#
loop_
_entity.id
_entity.type
_entity.pdbx_description
1 polymer ?
#
loop_
_entity_poly.entity_id
_entity_poly.type
_entity_poly.pdbx_seq_one_letter_code
_entity_poly.pdbx_strand_id
1 'polypeptide(L)'
;MREATFTFRVDETLKTEFTTAAKASDRTGAQLLRDFMREFIRKEQEAAEYDAWYRQKVEAGRAAVAEGRTISAEEVEAEAAEWRKRILSKGNSGKS
;
A
#
# COMPACT_ATOMS: atom_id res chain seq x y z
N MET A 1 -6.75 8.50 26.62
CA MET A 1 -7.05 8.88 25.22
C MET A 1 -7.87 10.15 25.26
N ARG A 2 -7.58 11.15 24.41
CA ARG A 2 -8.45 12.33 24.29
C ARG A 2 -9.57 11.97 23.32
N GLU A 3 -10.81 12.00 23.79
CA GLU A 3 -11.97 11.83 22.94
C GLU A 3 -12.29 13.16 22.26
N ALA A 4 -12.69 13.10 20.98
CA ALA A 4 -13.11 14.25 20.20
C ALA A 4 -14.43 13.92 19.50
N THR A 5 -15.36 14.87 19.51
CA THR A 5 -16.70 14.70 18.93
C THR A 5 -16.75 15.34 17.55
N PHE A 6 -17.21 14.58 16.55
CA PHE A 6 -17.55 15.07 15.22
C PHE A 6 -19.06 15.14 15.06
N THR A 7 -19.57 16.32 14.70
CA THR A 7 -20.99 16.54 14.38
C THR A 7 -21.09 16.93 12.91
N PHE A 8 -21.87 16.18 12.15
CA PHE A 8 -22.11 16.45 10.72
C PHE A 8 -23.61 16.42 10.43
N ARG A 9 -24.00 17.14 9.38
CA ARG A 9 -25.36 17.09 8.84
C ARG A 9 -25.34 16.17 7.62
N VAL A 10 -26.31 15.27 7.55
CA VAL A 10 -26.58 14.38 6.42
C VAL A 10 -28.05 14.47 6.07
N ASP A 11 -28.36 14.15 4.83
CA ASP A 11 -29.73 13.93 4.40
C ASP A 11 -30.43 12.86 5.26
N GLU A 12 -31.72 13.02 5.48
CA GLU A 12 -32.51 12.15 6.36
C GLU A 12 -32.69 10.74 5.76
N THR A 13 -32.86 10.65 4.44
CA THR A 13 -32.91 9.37 3.72
C THR A 13 -31.57 8.66 3.85
N LEU A 14 -30.46 9.37 3.62
CA LEU A 14 -29.11 8.80 3.78
C LEU A 14 -28.86 8.30 5.21
N LYS A 15 -29.24 9.06 6.23
CA LYS A 15 -29.12 8.63 7.64
C LYS A 15 -29.88 7.33 7.89
N THR A 16 -31.09 7.22 7.34
CA THR A 16 -31.97 6.06 7.53
C THR A 16 -31.40 4.82 6.85
N GLU A 17 -30.99 4.95 5.59
CA GLU A 17 -30.38 3.85 4.83
C GLU A 17 -29.09 3.37 5.48
N PHE A 18 -28.19 4.29 5.86
CA PHE A 18 -26.94 3.95 6.51
C PHE A 18 -27.17 3.24 7.86
N THR A 19 -28.13 3.70 8.65
CA THR A 19 -28.45 3.07 9.94
C THR A 19 -29.03 1.67 9.75
N THR A 20 -29.88 1.47 8.74
CA THR A 20 -30.45 0.16 8.39
C THR A 20 -29.35 -0.81 7.94
N ALA A 21 -28.46 -0.37 7.05
CA ALA A 21 -27.34 -1.18 6.58
C ALA A 21 -26.35 -1.52 7.71
N ALA A 22 -26.09 -0.57 8.61
CA ALA A 22 -25.22 -0.80 9.77
C ALA A 22 -25.81 -1.87 10.70
N LYS A 23 -27.12 -1.79 11.00
CA LYS A 23 -27.84 -2.79 11.81
C LYS A 23 -27.82 -4.16 11.16
N ALA A 24 -28.00 -4.25 9.84
CA ALA A 24 -27.91 -5.52 9.11
C ALA A 24 -26.50 -6.15 9.20
N SER A 25 -25.49 -5.35 9.48
CA SER A 25 -24.10 -5.79 9.69
C SER A 25 -23.73 -5.92 11.18
N ASP A 26 -24.70 -5.92 12.10
CA ASP A 26 -24.51 -5.93 13.56
C ASP A 26 -23.55 -4.84 14.08
N ARG A 27 -23.52 -3.69 13.40
CA ARG A 27 -22.61 -2.57 13.67
C ARG A 27 -23.37 -1.27 13.87
N THR A 28 -22.76 -0.35 14.62
CA THR A 28 -23.26 1.02 14.75
C THR A 28 -22.68 1.91 13.66
N GLY A 29 -23.43 2.95 13.25
CA GLY A 29 -22.92 3.93 12.30
C GLY A 29 -21.62 4.59 12.75
N ALA A 30 -21.45 4.83 14.06
CA ALA A 30 -20.22 5.37 14.63
C ALA A 30 -19.02 4.42 14.52
N GLN A 31 -19.23 3.10 14.61
CA GLN A 31 -18.15 2.13 14.37
C GLN A 31 -17.72 2.15 12.90
N LEU A 32 -18.67 2.13 11.98
CA LEU A 32 -18.37 2.19 10.55
C LEU A 32 -17.64 3.48 10.15
N LEU A 33 -18.04 4.61 10.70
CA LEU A 33 -17.34 5.88 10.47
C LEU A 33 -15.91 5.86 11.01
N ARG A 34 -15.67 5.30 12.19
CA ARG A 34 -14.30 5.16 12.72
C ARG A 34 -13.45 4.24 11.87
N ASP A 35 -14.01 3.12 11.40
CA ASP A 35 -13.31 2.20 10.52
C ASP A 35 -12.98 2.87 9.18
N PHE A 36 -13.94 3.59 8.60
CA PHE A 36 -13.71 4.39 7.39
C PHE A 36 -12.62 5.44 7.57
N MET A 37 -12.63 6.19 8.68
CA MET A 37 -11.60 7.18 8.98
C MET A 37 -10.21 6.55 9.06
N ARG A 38 -10.08 5.40 9.72
CA ARG A 38 -8.80 4.67 9.81
C ARG A 38 -8.33 4.18 8.44
N GLU A 39 -9.25 3.63 7.66
CA GLU A 39 -8.97 3.15 6.29
C GLU A 39 -8.55 4.30 5.37
N PHE A 40 -9.24 5.43 5.45
CA PHE A 40 -8.92 6.62 4.67
C PHE A 40 -7.52 7.16 5.01
N ILE A 41 -7.21 7.30 6.29
CA ILE A 41 -5.87 7.72 6.74
C ILE A 41 -4.80 6.74 6.26
N ARG A 42 -5.05 5.43 6.37
CA ARG A 42 -4.11 4.41 5.92
C ARG A 42 -3.84 4.55 4.42
N LYS A 43 -4.89 4.66 3.60
CA LYS A 43 -4.75 4.83 2.14
C LYS A 43 -3.98 6.08 1.75
N GLU A 44 -4.26 7.21 2.40
CA GLU A 44 -3.54 8.45 2.16
C GLU A 44 -2.07 8.36 2.58
N GLN A 45 -1.78 7.69 3.70
CA GLN A 45 -0.41 7.42 4.14
C GLN A 45 0.32 6.48 3.18
N GLU A 46 -0.30 5.37 2.78
CA GLU A 46 0.27 4.42 1.82
C GLU A 46 0.56 5.10 0.47
N ALA A 47 -0.34 5.97 -0.02
CA ALA A 47 -0.12 6.74 -1.24
C ALA A 47 1.05 7.73 -1.08
N ALA A 48 1.11 8.46 0.04
CA ALA A 48 2.19 9.40 0.31
C ALA A 48 3.55 8.70 0.53
N GLU A 49 3.56 7.57 1.21
CA GLU A 49 4.76 6.74 1.43
C GLU A 49 5.23 6.10 0.14
N TYR A 50 4.31 5.59 -0.69
CA TYR A 50 4.62 5.07 -2.01
C TYR A 50 5.24 6.15 -2.90
N ASP A 51 4.66 7.35 -2.93
CA ASP A 51 5.18 8.48 -3.69
C ASP A 51 6.56 8.91 -3.20
N ALA A 52 6.78 8.99 -1.87
CA ALA A 52 8.06 9.34 -1.30
C ALA A 52 9.14 8.29 -1.61
N TRP A 53 8.80 7.01 -1.46
CA TRP A 53 9.67 5.89 -1.82
C TRP A 53 10.00 5.90 -3.32
N TYR A 54 9.00 6.12 -4.18
CA TYR A 54 9.17 6.16 -5.63
C TYR A 54 10.11 7.29 -6.04
N ARG A 55 9.92 8.50 -5.49
CA ARG A 55 10.83 9.63 -5.75
C ARG A 55 12.25 9.33 -5.30
N GLN A 56 12.43 8.73 -4.12
CA GLN A 56 13.76 8.35 -3.64
C GLN A 56 14.44 7.32 -4.56
N LYS A 57 13.69 6.34 -5.08
CA LYS A 57 14.20 5.35 -6.03
C LYS A 57 14.59 5.98 -7.37
N VAL A 58 13.80 6.91 -7.87
CA VAL A 58 14.10 7.66 -9.10
C VAL A 58 15.37 8.50 -8.93
N GLU A 59 15.50 9.24 -7.83
CA GLU A 59 16.69 10.04 -7.57
C GLU A 59 17.96 9.18 -7.39
N ALA A 60 17.85 8.06 -6.69
CA ALA A 60 18.96 7.10 -6.57
C ALA A 60 19.38 6.54 -7.95
N GLY A 61 18.43 6.26 -8.84
CA GLY A 61 18.70 5.83 -10.21
C GLY A 61 19.38 6.92 -11.05
N ARG A 62 18.90 8.17 -10.96
CA ARG A 62 19.52 9.33 -11.63
C ARG A 62 20.94 9.56 -11.14
N ALA A 63 21.18 9.49 -9.84
CA ALA A 63 22.51 9.62 -9.25
C ALA A 63 23.45 8.49 -9.71
N ALA A 64 22.99 7.24 -9.73
CA ALA A 64 23.79 6.11 -10.22
C ALA A 64 24.18 6.27 -11.69
N VAL A 65 23.27 6.75 -12.54
CA VAL A 65 23.56 7.07 -13.95
C VAL A 65 24.57 8.20 -14.06
N ALA A 66 24.42 9.28 -13.28
CA ALA A 66 25.35 10.41 -13.27
C ALA A 66 26.76 10.01 -12.80
N GLU A 67 26.86 9.04 -11.88
CA GLU A 67 28.12 8.48 -11.39
C GLU A 67 28.70 7.38 -12.30
N GLY A 68 28.05 7.08 -13.43
CA GLY A 68 28.50 6.03 -14.35
C GLY A 68 28.35 4.61 -13.81
N ARG A 69 27.59 4.41 -12.72
CA ARG A 69 27.25 3.09 -12.16
C ARG A 69 26.10 2.45 -12.94
N THR A 70 26.29 2.33 -14.26
CA THR A 70 25.37 1.68 -15.19
C THR A 70 26.02 0.42 -15.73
N ILE A 71 25.24 -0.65 -15.82
CA ILE A 71 25.64 -1.87 -16.51
C ILE A 71 24.85 -1.99 -17.82
N SER A 72 25.43 -2.66 -18.81
CA SER A 72 24.76 -2.87 -20.09
C SER A 72 23.54 -3.78 -19.92
N ALA A 73 22.57 -3.68 -20.83
CA ALA A 73 21.39 -4.54 -20.81
C ALA A 73 21.75 -6.04 -20.90
N GLU A 74 22.82 -6.36 -21.62
CA GLU A 74 23.34 -7.72 -21.78
C GLU A 74 23.90 -8.28 -20.46
N GLU A 75 24.62 -7.47 -19.69
CA GLU A 75 25.13 -7.83 -18.37
C GLU A 75 24.00 -8.01 -17.33
N VAL A 76 22.98 -7.15 -17.37
CA VAL A 76 21.77 -7.29 -16.53
C VAL A 76 21.09 -8.63 -16.76
N GLU A 77 20.88 -9.02 -18.03
CA GLU A 77 20.21 -10.28 -18.36
C GLU A 77 21.05 -11.50 -17.99
N ALA A 78 22.37 -11.43 -18.13
CA ALA A 78 23.26 -12.49 -17.69
C ALA A 78 23.18 -12.71 -16.16
N GLU A 79 23.23 -11.63 -15.37
CA GLU A 79 23.11 -11.71 -13.90
C GLU A 79 21.71 -12.19 -13.48
N ALA A 80 20.66 -11.70 -14.13
CA ALA A 80 19.29 -12.13 -13.87
C ALA A 80 19.10 -13.62 -14.20
N ALA A 81 19.69 -14.13 -15.28
CA ALA A 81 19.67 -15.54 -15.62
C ALA A 81 20.34 -16.42 -14.55
N GLU A 82 21.50 -16.00 -14.04
CA GLU A 82 22.19 -16.70 -12.95
C GLU A 82 21.40 -16.63 -11.64
N TRP A 83 20.79 -15.50 -11.32
CA TRP A 83 19.90 -15.37 -10.17
C TRP A 83 18.70 -16.31 -10.27
N ARG A 84 18.03 -16.39 -11.43
CA ARG A 84 16.88 -17.29 -11.67
C ARG A 84 17.30 -18.76 -11.49
N LYS A 85 18.45 -19.17 -12.04
CA LYS A 85 19.01 -20.52 -11.84
C LYS A 85 19.21 -20.84 -10.36
N ARG A 86 19.77 -19.89 -9.59
CA ARG A 86 20.01 -20.03 -8.15
C ARG A 86 18.72 -20.16 -7.33
N ILE A 87 17.70 -19.38 -7.65
CA ILE A 87 16.39 -19.47 -6.98
C ILE A 87 15.70 -20.81 -7.26
N LEU A 88 15.73 -21.26 -8.52
CA LEU A 88 15.14 -22.55 -8.93
C LEU A 88 15.88 -23.75 -8.30
N SER A 89 17.21 -23.69 -8.19
CA SER A 89 17.99 -24.74 -7.52
C SER A 89 17.67 -24.87 -6.02
N LYS A 90 17.37 -23.76 -5.33
CA LYS A 90 16.99 -23.77 -3.91
C LYS A 90 15.56 -24.24 -3.66
N GLY A 91 14.65 -24.03 -4.62
CA GLY A 91 13.29 -24.57 -4.56
C GLY A 91 13.24 -26.11 -4.67
N ASN A 92 14.24 -26.72 -5.32
CA ASN A 92 14.30 -28.16 -5.54
C ASN A 92 15.02 -28.93 -4.42
N SER A 93 15.76 -28.26 -3.52
CA SER A 93 16.46 -28.87 -2.39
C SER A 93 15.64 -29.01 -1.11
N GLY A 94 14.36 -28.58 -1.12
CA GLY A 94 13.41 -28.71 0.00
C GLY A 94 12.34 -29.79 -0.19
N LYS A 95 12.40 -30.55 -1.28
CA LYS A 95 11.55 -31.71 -1.59
C LYS A 95 12.44 -32.91 -1.88
N SER A 96 13.00 -33.52 -0.84
CA SER A 96 13.43 -34.92 -0.89
C SER A 96 13.54 -35.50 0.51
#